data_AF-A0A3N5SUX4-F1
#
_entry.id   AF-A0A3N5SUX4-F1
#
_cell.length_a   1.000
_cell.length_b   1.000
_cell.length_c   1.000
_cell.angle_alpha   90.00
_cell.angle_beta   90.00
_cell.angle_gamma   90.00
#
_symmetry.space_group_name_H-M   'P 1'
#
loop_
_entity.id
_entity.type
_entity.pdbx_description
1 polymer ?
#
loop_
_entity_poly.entity_id
_entity_poly.type
_entity_poly.pdbx_seq_one_letter_code
_entity_poly.pdbx_strand_id
1 'polypeptide(L)'
;VERKNRAKEIIEEFMIAANGVTARYLSAREFPSLRRVVRTPKRWERIIEIAQEHRFKLPSHPDSRALEDFLMKGKKADPLRFPDLSLSIIKLMGAGEYIAEFPGDAAPPGHFGLAVRDYTHSTAPNRRYPDLITQRLLKAAMVQHPVPYEKTDLEALGKHCTEEEDSANKVERQVQKSAAAILLEARIGDRFDGIVTGAGPKGTWVRLLHPPIEGKLVQGFEGIDVGDRIRVQLIRTDVERGFIDFKRVE
;
A
#
# COMPACT_ATOMS: atom_id res chain seq x y z
N VAL A 1 -7.79 -17.64 -2.05
CA VAL A 1 -7.72 -16.29 -2.66
C VAL A 1 -9.10 -15.93 -3.12
N GLU A 2 -9.67 -14.84 -2.62
CA GLU A 2 -10.99 -14.39 -3.04
C GLU A 2 -10.97 -14.04 -4.53
N ARG A 3 -11.93 -14.57 -5.31
CA ARG A 3 -11.97 -14.30 -6.76
C ARG A 3 -12.50 -12.87 -6.98
N LYS A 4 -11.73 -12.03 -7.68
CA LYS A 4 -12.25 -10.78 -8.23
C LYS A 4 -13.39 -11.09 -9.20
N ASN A 5 -14.42 -10.25 -9.19
CA ASN A 5 -15.53 -10.33 -10.12
C ASN A 5 -15.88 -8.94 -10.64
N ARG A 6 -16.59 -8.90 -11.76
CA ARG A 6 -16.95 -7.65 -12.44
C ARG A 6 -17.79 -6.71 -11.56
N ALA A 7 -18.61 -7.25 -10.66
CA ALA A 7 -19.41 -6.44 -9.74
C ALA A 7 -18.52 -5.64 -8.77
N LYS A 8 -17.50 -6.26 -8.20
CA LYS A 8 -16.54 -5.59 -7.32
C LYS A 8 -15.73 -4.53 -8.06
N GLU A 9 -15.28 -4.84 -9.28
CA GLU A 9 -14.53 -3.90 -10.12
C GLU A 9 -15.35 -2.65 -10.44
N ILE A 10 -16.62 -2.82 -10.85
CA ILE A 10 -17.50 -1.68 -11.14
C ILE A 10 -17.71 -0.80 -9.91
N ILE A 11 -17.93 -1.39 -8.73
CA ILE A 11 -18.08 -0.62 -7.49
C ILE A 11 -16.79 0.13 -7.15
N GLU A 12 -15.63 -0.51 -7.27
CA GLU A 12 -14.33 0.12 -7.04
C GLU A 12 -14.15 1.37 -7.92
N GLU A 13 -14.41 1.25 -9.23
CA GLU A 13 -14.33 2.37 -10.18
C GLU A 13 -15.30 3.51 -9.85
N PHE A 14 -16.56 3.20 -9.49
CA PHE A 14 -17.51 4.22 -9.06
C PHE A 14 -17.05 4.95 -7.79
N MET A 15 -16.46 4.24 -6.84
CA MET A 15 -15.96 4.86 -5.61
C MET A 15 -14.75 5.76 -5.89
N ILE A 16 -13.83 5.33 -6.76
CA ILE A 16 -12.66 6.14 -7.17
C ILE A 16 -13.13 7.41 -7.89
N ALA A 17 -14.09 7.28 -8.82
CA ALA A 17 -14.66 8.43 -9.52
C ALA A 17 -15.33 9.42 -8.57
N ALA A 18 -16.16 8.94 -7.63
CA ALA A 18 -16.82 9.77 -6.63
C ALA A 18 -15.81 10.50 -5.74
N ASN A 19 -14.78 9.79 -5.27
CA ASN A 19 -13.67 10.36 -4.50
C ASN A 19 -12.95 11.48 -5.24
N GLY A 20 -12.67 11.29 -6.54
CA GLY A 20 -12.05 12.32 -7.37
C GLY A 20 -12.96 13.53 -7.62
N VAL A 21 -14.26 13.32 -7.85
CA VAL A 21 -15.25 14.41 -8.02
C VAL A 21 -15.35 15.22 -6.73
N THR A 22 -15.41 14.57 -5.57
CA THR A 22 -15.45 15.24 -4.27
C THR A 22 -14.23 16.16 -4.06
N ALA A 23 -13.03 15.66 -4.33
CA ALA A 23 -11.81 16.45 -4.15
C ALA A 23 -11.77 17.67 -5.09
N ARG A 24 -12.15 17.48 -6.36
CA ARG A 24 -12.23 18.58 -7.34
C ARG A 24 -13.32 19.58 -7.00
N TYR A 25 -14.46 19.13 -6.47
CA TYR A 25 -15.55 20.02 -6.08
C TYR A 25 -15.13 20.95 -4.93
N LEU A 26 -14.47 20.43 -3.89
CA LEU A 26 -13.96 21.24 -2.78
C LEU A 26 -12.91 22.25 -3.27
N SER A 27 -11.97 21.81 -4.11
CA SER A 27 -10.95 22.68 -4.71
C SER A 27 -11.58 23.82 -5.54
N ALA A 28 -12.56 23.51 -6.40
CA ALA A 28 -13.25 24.50 -7.21
C ALA A 28 -14.09 25.51 -6.40
N ARG A 29 -14.42 25.18 -5.15
CA ARG A 29 -15.13 26.06 -4.21
C ARG A 29 -14.19 26.82 -3.28
N GLU A 30 -12.88 26.72 -3.49
CA GLU A 30 -11.86 27.24 -2.56
C GLU A 30 -12.14 26.80 -1.12
N PHE A 31 -12.52 25.52 -0.96
CA PHE A 31 -12.71 24.89 0.33
C PHE A 31 -11.52 23.99 0.67
N PRO A 32 -11.16 23.86 1.95
CA PRO A 32 -10.14 22.91 2.34
C PRO A 32 -10.58 21.47 2.08
N SER A 33 -9.59 20.60 1.94
CA SER A 33 -9.77 19.18 1.67
C SER A 33 -8.85 18.35 2.55
N LEU A 34 -9.34 17.19 3.00
CA LEU A 34 -8.49 16.16 3.60
C LEU A 34 -8.09 15.15 2.52
N ARG A 35 -6.86 15.27 2.00
CA ARG A 35 -6.34 14.53 0.86
C ARG A 35 -5.78 13.18 1.27
N ARG A 36 -6.00 12.14 0.46
CA ARG A 36 -5.34 10.84 0.63
C ARG A 36 -4.18 10.74 -0.34
N VAL A 37 -2.98 10.82 0.21
CA VAL A 37 -1.73 10.96 -0.54
C VAL A 37 -0.92 9.67 -0.46
N VAL A 38 -0.27 9.31 -1.56
CA VAL A 38 0.79 8.29 -1.59
C VAL A 38 1.96 8.92 -2.32
N ARG A 39 3.03 9.20 -1.58
CA ARG A 39 4.20 9.88 -2.13
C ARG A 39 4.92 9.01 -3.17
N THR A 40 5.81 9.65 -3.93
CA THR A 40 6.72 8.93 -4.82
C THR A 40 7.52 7.88 -4.05
N PRO A 41 7.75 6.67 -4.61
CA PRO A 41 8.50 5.62 -3.95
C PRO A 41 9.91 6.07 -3.58
N LYS A 42 10.29 5.92 -2.31
CA LYS A 42 11.67 6.21 -1.86
C LYS A 42 12.70 5.27 -2.49
N ARG A 43 12.28 4.05 -2.84
CA ARG A 43 13.12 3.00 -3.42
C ARG A 43 12.88 2.83 -4.93
N TRP A 44 12.79 3.95 -5.65
CA TRP A 44 12.56 3.94 -7.10
C TRP A 44 13.69 3.24 -7.86
N GLU A 45 14.94 3.37 -7.42
CA GLU A 45 16.10 2.68 -8.00
C GLU A 45 15.90 1.16 -8.02
N ARG A 46 15.41 0.57 -6.91
CA ARG A 46 15.09 -0.85 -6.86
C ARG A 46 13.95 -1.24 -7.80
N ILE A 47 12.96 -0.35 -7.98
CA ILE A 47 11.89 -0.57 -8.96
C ILE A 47 12.46 -0.58 -10.39
N ILE A 48 13.43 0.29 -10.70
CA ILE A 48 14.15 0.29 -11.98
C ILE A 48 14.90 -1.04 -12.18
N GLU A 49 15.64 -1.51 -11.17
CA GLU A 49 16.37 -2.78 -11.24
C GLU A 49 15.43 -3.96 -11.54
N ILE A 50 14.32 -4.08 -10.80
CA ILE A 50 13.29 -5.11 -11.06
C ILE A 50 12.76 -4.99 -12.48
N ALA A 51 12.47 -3.78 -12.97
CA ALA A 51 12.00 -3.60 -14.35
C ALA A 51 13.04 -4.06 -15.38
N GLN A 52 14.34 -3.81 -15.13
CA GLN A 52 15.44 -4.24 -16.01
C GLN A 52 15.58 -5.76 -16.06
N GLU A 53 15.39 -6.47 -14.95
CA GLU A 53 15.34 -7.95 -14.92
C GLU A 53 14.24 -8.49 -15.85
N HIS A 54 13.14 -7.75 -15.97
CA HIS A 54 12.04 -8.01 -16.89
C HIS A 54 12.23 -7.38 -18.29
N ARG A 55 13.44 -6.93 -18.63
CA ARG A 55 13.81 -6.31 -19.91
C ARG A 55 12.98 -5.06 -20.25
N PHE A 56 12.52 -4.33 -19.22
CA PHE A 56 11.80 -3.08 -19.36
C PHE A 56 12.62 -1.93 -18.79
N LYS A 57 12.70 -0.81 -19.52
CA LYS A 57 13.44 0.38 -19.08
C LYS A 57 12.48 1.41 -18.49
N LEU A 58 12.61 1.66 -17.19
CA LEU A 58 11.95 2.78 -16.52
C LEU A 58 12.82 4.05 -16.56
N PRO A 59 12.21 5.25 -16.48
CA PRO A 59 12.96 6.50 -16.35
C PRO A 59 13.70 6.57 -14.99
N SER A 60 14.74 7.41 -14.94
CA SER A 60 15.54 7.61 -13.71
C SER A 60 14.75 8.29 -12.58
N HIS A 61 13.73 9.06 -12.91
CA HIS A 61 12.83 9.69 -11.94
C HIS A 61 11.51 8.90 -11.83
N PRO A 62 10.84 8.93 -10.66
CA PRO A 62 9.54 8.27 -10.49
C PRO A 62 8.49 8.76 -11.49
N ASP A 63 7.91 7.82 -12.24
CA ASP A 63 6.85 8.07 -13.21
C ASP A 63 5.78 6.97 -13.10
N SER A 64 4.57 7.36 -12.68
CA SER A 64 3.46 6.44 -12.48
C SER A 64 2.98 5.79 -13.78
N ARG A 65 3.02 6.50 -14.91
CA ARG A 65 2.56 5.99 -16.21
C ARG A 65 3.55 4.99 -16.78
N ALA A 66 4.84 5.29 -16.70
CA ALA A 66 5.88 4.34 -17.10
C ALA A 66 5.81 3.05 -16.24
N LEU A 67 5.54 3.19 -14.94
CA LEU A 67 5.33 2.04 -14.05
C LEU A 67 4.07 1.23 -14.43
N GLU A 68 2.97 1.90 -14.76
CA GLU A 68 1.74 1.26 -15.23
C GLU A 68 2.00 0.45 -16.51
N ASP A 69 2.66 1.06 -17.50
CA ASP A 69 3.01 0.38 -18.76
C ASP A 69 3.86 -0.87 -18.52
N PHE A 70 4.83 -0.77 -17.61
CA PHE A 70 5.64 -1.91 -17.18
C PHE A 70 4.77 -3.02 -16.58
N LEU A 71 3.94 -2.69 -15.58
CA LEU A 71 3.09 -3.66 -14.90
C LEU A 71 2.06 -4.30 -15.85
N MET A 72 1.48 -3.53 -16.77
CA MET A 72 0.52 -4.02 -17.75
C MET A 72 1.17 -4.97 -18.76
N LYS A 73 2.40 -4.70 -19.20
CA LYS A 73 3.16 -5.65 -20.02
C LYS A 73 3.52 -6.91 -19.23
N GLY A 74 3.98 -6.76 -17.98
CA GLY A 74 4.28 -7.90 -17.11
C GLY A 74 3.06 -8.80 -16.89
N LYS A 75 1.89 -8.21 -16.63
CA LYS A 75 0.62 -8.94 -16.46
C LYS A 75 0.23 -9.73 -17.70
N LYS A 76 0.42 -9.17 -18.89
CA LYS A 76 0.13 -9.85 -20.17
C LYS A 76 1.14 -10.95 -20.47
N ALA A 77 2.42 -10.74 -20.16
CA ALA A 77 3.49 -11.67 -20.45
C ALA A 77 3.47 -12.91 -19.55
N ASP A 78 3.20 -12.74 -18.26
CA ASP A 78 3.13 -13.85 -17.29
C ASP A 78 2.02 -13.61 -16.25
N PRO A 79 0.75 -13.90 -16.60
CA PRO A 79 -0.38 -13.72 -15.69
C PRO A 79 -0.27 -14.54 -14.40
N LEU A 80 0.43 -15.68 -14.44
CA LEU A 80 0.55 -16.60 -13.31
C LEU A 80 1.50 -16.04 -12.25
N ARG A 81 2.63 -15.46 -12.66
CA ARG A 81 3.64 -14.89 -11.76
C ARG A 81 3.51 -13.38 -11.55
N PHE A 82 2.64 -12.71 -12.31
CA PHE A 82 2.34 -11.29 -12.12
C PHE A 82 2.00 -10.89 -10.67
N PRO A 83 1.27 -11.71 -9.87
CA PRO A 83 1.02 -11.38 -8.47
C PRO A 83 2.30 -11.18 -7.65
N ASP A 84 3.38 -11.92 -7.95
CA ASP A 84 4.68 -11.78 -7.27
C ASP A 84 5.35 -10.46 -7.64
N LEU A 85 5.40 -10.13 -8.94
CA LEU A 85 5.94 -8.87 -9.43
C LEU A 85 5.16 -7.68 -8.84
N SER A 86 3.82 -7.74 -8.91
CA SER A 86 2.94 -6.72 -8.37
C SER A 86 3.18 -6.53 -6.87
N LEU A 87 3.34 -7.61 -6.12
CA LEU A 87 3.65 -7.54 -4.69
C LEU A 87 4.99 -6.85 -4.42
N SER A 88 6.05 -7.18 -5.14
CA SER A 88 7.37 -6.56 -4.98
C SER A 88 7.31 -5.06 -5.21
N ILE A 89 6.60 -4.63 -6.26
CA ILE A 89 6.37 -3.20 -6.52
C ILE A 89 5.56 -2.56 -5.39
N ILE A 90 4.45 -3.19 -4.95
CA ILE A 90 3.63 -2.67 -3.84
C ILE A 90 4.44 -2.51 -2.56
N LYS A 91 5.35 -3.44 -2.24
CA LYS A 91 6.20 -3.36 -1.05
C LYS A 91 7.24 -2.24 -1.12
N LEU A 92 7.52 -1.72 -2.32
CA LEU A 92 8.35 -0.56 -2.56
C LEU A 92 7.55 0.76 -2.66
N MET A 93 6.22 0.67 -2.83
CA MET A 93 5.31 1.81 -2.75
C MET A 93 5.12 2.20 -1.27
N GLY A 94 5.37 3.46 -0.95
CA GLY A 94 5.22 3.97 0.42
C GLY A 94 3.79 3.84 0.95
N ALA A 95 3.61 4.03 2.26
CA ALA A 95 2.29 4.09 2.87
C ALA A 95 1.51 5.33 2.40
N GLY A 96 0.18 5.22 2.42
CA GLY A 96 -0.69 6.36 2.22
C GLY A 96 -0.92 7.13 3.52
N GLU A 97 -1.15 8.43 3.42
CA GLU A 97 -1.38 9.32 4.57
C GLU A 97 -2.50 10.33 4.25
N TYR A 98 -3.12 10.86 5.30
CA TYR A 98 -4.06 11.97 5.17
C TYR A 98 -3.36 13.31 5.40
N ILE A 99 -3.50 14.24 4.44
CA ILE A 99 -2.91 15.58 4.49
C ILE A 99 -4.03 16.61 4.35
N ALA A 100 -4.08 17.58 5.25
CA ALA A 100 -4.98 18.72 5.10
C ALA A 100 -4.41 19.68 4.03
N GLU A 101 -5.28 20.15 3.15
CA GLU A 101 -4.98 21.13 2.11
C GLU A 101 -5.93 22.31 2.29
N PHE A 102 -5.39 23.52 2.42
CA PHE A 102 -6.19 24.75 2.44
C PHE A 102 -5.98 25.57 1.16
N PRO A 103 -6.97 26.39 0.77
CA PRO A 103 -6.80 27.34 -0.33
C PRO A 103 -5.57 28.23 -0.11
N GLY A 104 -4.72 28.34 -1.13
CA GLY A 104 -3.47 29.11 -1.08
C GLY A 104 -2.25 28.33 -0.56
N ASP A 105 -2.42 27.12 -0.03
CA ASP A 105 -1.28 26.26 0.30
C ASP A 105 -0.57 25.74 -0.96
N ALA A 106 0.69 25.35 -0.82
CA ALA A 106 1.36 24.56 -1.84
C ALA A 106 0.63 23.22 -2.01
N ALA A 107 0.27 22.89 -3.26
CA ALA A 107 -0.46 21.66 -3.56
C ALA A 107 0.27 20.43 -2.97
N PRO A 108 -0.43 19.57 -2.20
CA PRO A 108 0.19 18.39 -1.63
C PRO A 108 0.63 17.42 -2.72
N PRO A 109 1.55 16.49 -2.41
CA PRO A 109 1.86 15.41 -3.34
C PRO A 109 0.59 14.65 -3.72
N GLY A 110 0.49 14.21 -4.97
CA GLY A 110 -0.62 13.37 -5.43
C GLY A 110 -0.57 11.95 -4.87
N HIS A 111 -1.48 11.11 -5.33
CA HIS A 111 -1.49 9.67 -5.04
C HIS A 111 -0.76 8.89 -6.14
N PHE A 112 0.54 8.62 -5.94
CA PHE A 112 1.41 7.98 -6.93
C PHE A 112 0.84 6.67 -7.48
N GLY A 113 0.31 5.79 -6.63
CA GLY A 113 -0.24 4.49 -7.04
C GLY A 113 -1.53 4.57 -7.86
N LEU A 114 -2.21 5.72 -7.86
CA LEU A 114 -3.43 5.95 -8.65
C LEU A 114 -3.17 6.92 -9.81
N ALA A 115 -1.95 7.44 -9.95
CA ALA A 115 -1.60 8.46 -10.94
C ALA A 115 -2.53 9.70 -10.94
N VAL A 116 -3.12 10.03 -9.78
CA VAL A 116 -4.02 11.20 -9.63
C VAL A 116 -3.44 12.19 -8.63
N ARG A 117 -3.69 13.48 -8.86
CA ARG A 117 -3.38 14.53 -7.88
C ARG A 117 -4.54 14.69 -6.90
N ASP A 118 -5.76 14.74 -7.44
CA ASP A 118 -7.01 15.02 -6.72
C ASP A 118 -7.74 13.79 -6.20
N TYR A 119 -7.35 13.34 -5.00
CA TYR A 119 -7.95 12.18 -4.36
C TYR A 119 -8.18 12.38 -2.86
N THR A 120 -9.38 12.05 -2.41
CA THR A 120 -9.80 12.01 -1.00
C THR A 120 -10.68 10.79 -0.77
N HIS A 121 -10.80 10.33 0.47
CA HIS A 121 -11.81 9.34 0.82
C HIS A 121 -13.12 10.05 1.18
N SER A 122 -14.23 9.64 0.54
CA SER A 122 -15.56 10.25 0.74
C SER A 122 -16.73 9.26 0.78
N THR A 123 -16.47 7.98 0.49
CA THR A 123 -17.49 6.97 0.16
C THR A 123 -17.82 5.99 1.29
N ALA A 124 -17.16 6.08 2.45
CA ALA A 124 -17.36 5.15 3.57
C ALA A 124 -17.34 5.81 4.97
N PRO A 125 -18.17 6.85 5.23
CA PRO A 125 -18.18 7.56 6.52
C PRO A 125 -18.61 6.71 7.73
N ASN A 126 -19.26 5.57 7.50
CA ASN A 126 -19.63 4.63 8.56
C ASN A 126 -18.44 3.88 9.17
N ARG A 127 -17.29 3.82 8.49
CA ARG A 127 -16.11 3.05 8.92
C ARG A 127 -14.79 3.79 8.81
N ARG A 128 -14.80 5.05 8.35
CA ARG A 128 -13.62 5.90 8.23
C ARG A 128 -13.99 7.33 8.64
N TYR A 129 -13.33 7.84 9.68
CA TYR A 129 -13.51 9.22 10.12
C TYR A 129 -13.08 10.28 9.08
N PRO A 130 -12.03 10.07 8.27
CA PRO A 130 -11.69 10.96 7.15
C PRO A 130 -12.88 11.24 6.21
N ASP A 131 -13.64 10.20 5.85
CA ASP A 131 -14.82 10.37 5.00
C ASP A 131 -15.90 11.22 5.68
N LEU A 132 -16.07 11.11 7.00
CA LEU A 132 -17.01 11.95 7.75
C LEU A 132 -16.58 13.42 7.74
N ILE A 133 -15.28 13.70 7.90
CA ILE A 133 -14.71 15.04 7.77
C ILE A 133 -14.99 15.60 6.36
N THR A 134 -14.68 14.82 5.32
CA THR A 134 -14.93 15.18 3.92
C THR A 134 -16.42 15.49 3.67
N GLN A 135 -17.32 14.69 4.23
CA GLN A 135 -18.77 14.92 4.11
C GLN A 135 -19.23 16.22 4.79
N ARG A 136 -18.63 16.59 5.92
CA ARG A 136 -18.91 17.87 6.60
C ARG A 136 -18.41 19.07 5.78
N LEU A 137 -17.20 18.97 5.21
CA LEU A 137 -16.63 19.97 4.31
C LEU A 137 -17.51 20.16 3.05
N LEU A 138 -17.93 19.05 2.43
CA LEU A 138 -18.83 19.07 1.27
C LEU A 138 -20.15 19.79 1.58
N LYS A 139 -20.78 19.45 2.70
CA LYS A 139 -22.04 20.09 3.11
C LYS A 139 -21.87 21.58 3.30
N ALA A 140 -20.84 22.01 4.06
CA ALA A 140 -20.55 23.42 4.27
C ALA A 140 -20.31 24.16 2.94
N ALA A 141 -19.53 23.58 2.04
CA ALA A 141 -19.26 24.14 0.71
C ALA A 141 -20.53 24.26 -0.16
N MET A 142 -21.44 23.29 -0.10
CA MET A 142 -22.70 23.29 -0.87
C MET A 142 -23.64 24.42 -0.43
N VAL A 143 -23.74 24.68 0.87
CA VAL A 143 -24.61 25.74 1.42
C VAL A 143 -23.89 27.06 1.65
N GLN A 144 -22.63 27.18 1.23
CA GLN A 144 -21.78 28.37 1.41
C GLN A 144 -21.64 28.81 2.89
N HIS A 145 -21.61 27.85 3.79
CA HIS A 145 -21.33 28.11 5.21
C HIS A 145 -19.83 28.30 5.44
N PRO A 146 -19.41 28.86 6.59
CA PRO A 146 -18.01 28.87 6.97
C PRO A 146 -17.42 27.46 7.01
N VAL A 147 -16.10 27.37 6.78
CA VAL A 147 -15.35 26.12 6.95
C VAL A 147 -15.54 25.62 8.39
N PRO A 148 -15.97 24.36 8.60
CA PRO A 148 -16.30 23.84 9.94
C PRO A 148 -15.07 23.45 10.78
N TYR A 149 -13.86 23.71 10.30
CA TYR A 149 -12.59 23.32 10.91
C TYR A 149 -11.57 24.44 10.76
N GLU A 150 -10.86 24.72 11.84
CA GLU A 150 -9.63 25.51 11.77
C GLU A 150 -8.51 24.73 11.08
N LYS A 151 -7.50 25.45 10.57
CA LYS A 151 -6.37 24.82 9.86
C LYS A 151 -5.62 23.81 10.71
N THR A 152 -5.25 24.21 11.92
CA THR A 152 -4.51 23.38 12.87
C THR A 152 -5.30 22.12 13.26
N ASP A 153 -6.62 22.24 13.37
CA ASP A 153 -7.48 21.12 13.72
C ASP A 153 -7.55 20.09 12.59
N LEU A 154 -7.72 20.56 11.34
CA LEU A 154 -7.78 19.65 10.19
C LEU A 154 -6.45 18.93 9.95
N GLU A 155 -5.32 19.61 10.14
CA GLU A 155 -3.98 19.02 10.10
C GLU A 155 -3.79 17.96 11.19
N ALA A 156 -4.16 18.28 12.43
CA ALA A 156 -4.09 17.35 13.56
C ALA A 156 -5.00 16.12 13.33
N LEU A 157 -6.21 16.33 12.79
CA LEU A 157 -7.13 15.25 12.43
C LEU A 157 -6.57 14.36 11.33
N GLY A 158 -5.92 14.92 10.31
CA GLY A 158 -5.26 14.14 9.24
C GLY A 158 -4.16 13.24 9.79
N LYS A 159 -3.31 13.78 10.65
CA LYS A 159 -2.27 13.03 11.35
C LYS A 159 -2.87 11.91 12.21
N HIS A 160 -3.84 12.24 13.06
CA HIS A 160 -4.50 11.28 13.94
C HIS A 160 -5.16 10.13 13.14
N CYS A 161 -5.89 10.45 12.07
CA CYS A 161 -6.53 9.43 11.23
C CYS A 161 -5.51 8.48 10.58
N THR A 162 -4.33 9.00 10.21
CA THR A 162 -3.25 8.17 9.66
C THR A 162 -2.65 7.25 10.73
N GLU A 163 -2.42 7.78 11.93
CA GLU A 163 -1.90 7.00 13.07
C GLU A 163 -2.86 5.88 13.50
N GLU A 164 -4.16 6.15 13.55
CA GLU A 164 -5.17 5.14 13.89
C GLU A 164 -5.36 4.09 12.79
N GLU A 165 -5.26 4.48 11.51
CA GLU A 165 -5.23 3.52 10.40
C GLU A 165 -4.02 2.58 10.52
N ASP A 166 -2.84 3.12 10.82
CA ASP A 166 -1.63 2.33 11.05
C ASP A 166 -1.73 1.43 12.28
N SER A 167 -2.36 1.90 13.35
CA SER A 167 -2.61 1.09 14.55
C SER A 167 -3.54 -0.09 14.26
N ALA A 168 -4.66 0.14 13.57
CA ALA A 168 -5.58 -0.92 13.17
C ALA A 168 -4.88 -1.95 12.26
N ASN A 169 -4.11 -1.47 11.26
CA ASN A 169 -3.34 -2.32 10.36
C ASN A 169 -2.30 -3.17 11.09
N LYS A 170 -1.67 -2.64 12.16
CA LYS A 170 -0.72 -3.42 12.98
C LYS A 170 -1.41 -4.58 13.70
N VAL A 171 -2.58 -4.33 14.29
CA VAL A 171 -3.35 -5.38 14.98
C VAL A 171 -3.82 -6.44 13.99
N GLU A 172 -4.38 -6.05 12.85
CA GLU A 172 -4.82 -7.00 11.83
C GLU A 172 -3.66 -7.87 11.33
N ARG A 173 -2.51 -7.25 11.03
CA ARG A 173 -1.29 -7.98 10.65
C ARG A 173 -0.82 -8.93 11.74
N GLN A 174 -0.91 -8.55 13.01
CA GLN A 174 -0.52 -9.42 14.12
C GLN A 174 -1.39 -10.68 14.18
N VAL A 175 -2.70 -10.53 14.10
CA VAL A 175 -3.64 -11.67 14.11
C VAL A 175 -3.40 -12.58 12.90
N GLN A 176 -3.21 -12.01 11.71
CA GLN A 176 -2.88 -12.77 10.50
C GLN A 176 -1.56 -13.55 10.65
N LYS A 177 -0.54 -12.95 11.26
CA LYS A 177 0.74 -13.61 11.54
C LYS A 177 0.60 -14.75 12.54
N SER A 178 -0.14 -14.58 13.62
CA SER A 178 -0.41 -15.65 14.59
C SER A 178 -1.16 -16.82 13.93
N ALA A 179 -2.18 -16.53 13.12
CA ALA A 179 -2.89 -17.57 12.36
C ALA A 179 -1.96 -18.29 11.36
N ALA A 180 -1.08 -17.55 10.69
CA ALA A 180 -0.09 -18.12 9.78
C ALA A 180 0.96 -18.98 10.49
N ALA A 181 1.38 -18.58 11.70
CA ALA A 181 2.29 -19.36 12.54
C ALA A 181 1.66 -20.69 12.96
N ILE A 182 0.37 -20.70 13.36
CA ILE A 182 -0.39 -21.94 13.65
C ILE A 182 -0.41 -22.86 12.42
N LEU A 183 -0.70 -22.29 11.25
CA LEU A 183 -0.78 -23.07 10.00
C LEU A 183 0.57 -23.71 9.62
N LEU A 184 1.69 -23.08 9.98
CA LEU A 184 3.03 -23.54 9.62
C LEU A 184 3.75 -24.33 10.71
N GLU A 185 3.22 -24.39 11.94
CA GLU A 185 3.90 -25.01 13.09
C GLU A 185 4.27 -26.48 12.83
N ALA A 186 3.36 -27.27 12.27
CA ALA A 186 3.60 -28.66 11.92
C ALA A 186 4.56 -28.87 10.74
N ARG A 187 5.02 -27.78 10.09
CA ARG A 187 5.88 -27.78 8.90
C ARG A 187 7.28 -27.25 9.17
N ILE A 188 7.67 -27.07 10.43
CA ILE A 188 9.04 -26.69 10.78
C ILE A 188 10.02 -27.71 10.19
N GLY A 189 11.04 -27.22 9.49
CA GLY A 189 11.99 -28.03 8.72
C GLY A 189 11.67 -28.12 7.22
N ASP A 190 10.44 -27.80 6.79
CA ASP A 190 10.09 -27.81 5.37
C ASP A 190 10.79 -26.69 4.61
N ARG A 191 11.01 -26.94 3.31
CA ARG A 191 11.56 -25.96 2.37
C ARG A 191 10.47 -25.39 1.47
N PHE A 192 10.60 -24.11 1.16
CA PHE A 192 9.63 -23.35 0.40
C PHE A 192 10.34 -22.41 -0.57
N ASP A 193 9.75 -22.24 -1.76
CA ASP A 193 10.11 -21.15 -2.64
C ASP A 193 9.39 -19.87 -2.17
N GLY A 194 10.10 -18.74 -2.22
CA GLY A 194 9.58 -17.46 -1.77
C GLY A 194 10.19 -16.28 -2.51
N ILE A 195 9.61 -15.11 -2.24
CA ILE A 195 10.05 -13.82 -2.76
C ILE A 195 10.36 -12.88 -1.60
N VAL A 196 11.48 -12.16 -1.67
CA VAL A 196 11.83 -11.15 -0.68
C VAL A 196 10.86 -9.98 -0.80
N THR A 197 10.17 -9.66 0.29
CA THR A 197 9.14 -8.60 0.36
C THR A 197 9.56 -7.41 1.22
N GLY A 198 10.71 -7.49 1.88
CA GLY A 198 11.32 -6.38 2.60
C GLY A 198 12.79 -6.67 2.86
N ALA A 199 13.64 -5.67 2.69
CA ALA A 199 15.06 -5.71 3.04
C ALA A 199 15.46 -4.33 3.55
N GLY A 200 16.07 -4.28 4.74
CA GLY A 200 16.52 -3.03 5.36
C GLY A 200 16.95 -3.18 6.81
N PRO A 201 17.22 -2.08 7.54
CA PRO A 201 17.82 -2.12 8.88
C PRO A 201 16.99 -2.88 9.93
N LYS A 202 15.66 -2.96 9.73
CA LYS A 202 14.75 -3.67 10.66
C LYS A 202 14.73 -5.19 10.42
N GLY A 203 15.32 -5.67 9.33
CA GLY A 203 15.38 -7.07 8.95
C GLY A 203 15.03 -7.30 7.49
N THR A 204 14.98 -8.58 7.14
CA THR A 204 14.60 -9.06 5.81
C THR A 204 13.38 -9.97 5.94
N TRP A 205 12.42 -9.83 5.04
CA TRP A 205 11.17 -10.58 5.03
C TRP A 205 10.99 -11.30 3.71
N VAL A 206 10.43 -12.50 3.80
CA VAL A 206 10.19 -13.38 2.67
C VAL A 206 8.75 -13.83 2.72
N ARG A 207 8.06 -13.71 1.59
CA ARG A 207 6.74 -14.31 1.40
C ARG A 207 6.88 -15.59 0.60
N LEU A 208 6.38 -16.67 1.16
CA LEU A 208 6.28 -17.96 0.49
C LEU A 208 5.33 -17.87 -0.72
N LEU A 209 5.61 -18.62 -1.79
CA LEU A 209 4.72 -18.68 -2.96
C LEU A 209 3.44 -19.47 -2.63
N HIS A 210 3.57 -20.56 -1.88
CA HIS A 210 2.45 -21.37 -1.44
C HIS A 210 2.70 -22.07 -0.09
N PRO A 211 1.84 -21.87 0.93
CA PRO A 211 0.80 -20.83 1.02
C PRO A 211 1.41 -19.42 1.08
N PRO A 212 0.68 -18.34 0.73
CA PRO A 212 1.22 -16.98 0.63
C PRO A 212 1.45 -16.31 2.00
N ILE A 213 2.37 -16.86 2.78
CA ILE A 213 2.68 -16.45 4.16
C ILE A 213 4.02 -15.71 4.18
N GLU A 214 4.08 -14.61 4.94
CA GLU A 214 5.28 -13.81 5.12
C GLU A 214 5.92 -14.07 6.49
N GLY A 215 7.24 -14.24 6.50
CA GLY A 215 8.04 -14.41 7.71
C GLY A 215 9.39 -13.69 7.59
N LYS A 216 10.14 -13.66 8.69
CA LYS A 216 11.45 -13.02 8.77
C LYS A 216 12.53 -13.98 8.31
N LEU A 217 13.44 -13.52 7.46
CA LEU A 217 14.66 -14.24 7.12
C LEU A 217 15.73 -13.87 8.15
N VAL A 218 16.12 -14.83 8.99
CA VAL A 218 17.06 -14.59 10.09
C VAL A 218 18.49 -15.04 9.77
N GLN A 219 18.68 -15.81 8.69
CA GLN A 219 19.99 -16.28 8.21
C GLN A 219 20.04 -16.27 6.68
N GLY A 220 21.18 -15.88 6.11
CA GLY A 220 21.40 -15.83 4.66
C GLY A 220 20.66 -14.68 3.98
N PHE A 221 20.54 -13.54 4.68
CA PHE A 221 19.90 -12.32 4.19
C PHE A 221 20.89 -11.35 3.52
N GLU A 222 22.16 -11.70 3.46
CA GLU A 222 23.21 -10.90 2.86
C GLU A 222 23.06 -10.86 1.34
N GLY A 223 23.15 -9.66 0.77
CA GLY A 223 23.12 -9.45 -0.68
C GLY A 223 21.80 -9.75 -1.37
N ILE A 224 20.69 -9.83 -0.62
CA ILE A 224 19.34 -9.96 -1.21
C ILE A 224 18.49 -8.72 -0.97
N ASP A 225 17.57 -8.48 -1.90
CA ASP A 225 16.68 -7.33 -1.88
C ASP A 225 15.26 -7.68 -2.35
N VAL A 226 14.32 -6.77 -2.14
CA VAL A 226 12.91 -6.91 -2.51
C VAL A 226 12.79 -7.28 -3.98
N GLY A 227 12.02 -8.32 -4.28
CA GLY A 227 11.90 -8.87 -5.64
C GLY A 227 12.69 -10.15 -5.86
N ASP A 228 13.75 -10.39 -5.08
CA ASP A 228 14.59 -11.58 -5.25
C ASP A 228 13.82 -12.85 -4.92
N ARG A 229 14.01 -13.87 -5.76
CA ARG A 229 13.46 -15.21 -5.54
C ARG A 229 14.48 -16.07 -4.85
N ILE A 230 14.06 -16.68 -3.75
CA ILE A 230 14.94 -17.51 -2.93
C ILE A 230 14.20 -18.76 -2.45
N ARG A 231 14.97 -19.77 -2.09
CA ARG A 231 14.46 -20.91 -1.34
C ARG A 231 14.79 -20.74 0.14
N VAL A 232 13.83 -21.06 0.98
CA VAL A 232 13.95 -20.92 2.44
C VAL A 232 13.51 -22.18 3.14
N GLN A 233 14.10 -22.45 4.30
CA GLN A 233 13.64 -23.47 5.23
C GLN A 233 12.96 -22.80 6.43
N LEU A 234 11.78 -23.27 6.81
CA LEU A 234 11.11 -22.85 8.04
C LEU A 234 11.88 -23.42 9.24
N ILE A 235 12.29 -22.56 10.16
CA ILE A 235 13.09 -22.99 11.33
C ILE A 235 12.38 -22.79 12.66
N ARG A 236 11.44 -21.85 12.72
CA ARG A 236 10.70 -21.56 13.96
C ARG A 236 9.38 -20.87 13.65
N THR A 237 8.38 -21.18 14.45
CA THR A 237 7.15 -20.40 14.61
C THR A 237 6.96 -20.00 16.07
N ASP A 238 6.26 -18.90 16.32
CA ASP A 238 5.83 -18.44 17.64
C ASP A 238 4.43 -17.87 17.50
N VAL A 239 3.42 -18.62 17.94
CA VAL A 239 2.01 -18.28 17.71
C VAL A 239 1.61 -17.03 18.49
N GLU A 240 2.01 -16.93 19.76
CA GLU A 240 1.68 -15.80 20.62
C GLU A 240 2.25 -14.50 20.07
N ARG A 241 3.50 -14.53 19.59
CA ARG A 241 4.16 -13.35 19.02
C ARG A 241 3.92 -13.18 17.52
N GLY A 242 3.32 -14.16 16.84
CA GLY A 242 3.16 -14.15 15.39
C GLY A 242 4.49 -14.16 14.64
N PHE A 243 5.52 -14.81 15.18
CA PHE A 243 6.82 -14.91 14.51
C PHE A 243 6.89 -16.17 13.66
N ILE A 244 7.49 -16.02 12.48
CA ILE A 244 7.74 -17.09 11.51
C ILE A 244 9.14 -16.79 10.99
N ASP A 245 10.10 -17.63 11.36
CA ASP A 245 11.50 -17.42 11.03
C ASP A 245 11.96 -18.44 9.98
N PHE A 246 12.66 -17.91 8.99
CA PHE A 246 13.21 -18.64 7.87
C PHE A 246 14.74 -18.51 7.85
N LYS A 247 15.41 -19.52 7.29
CA LYS A 247 16.80 -19.41 6.81
C LYS A 247 16.86 -19.67 5.32
N ARG A 248 17.77 -19.01 4.61
CA ARG A 248 18.02 -19.27 3.19
C ARG A 248 18.66 -20.65 3.03
N VAL A 249 18.27 -21.36 1.98
CA VAL A 249 18.88 -22.62 1.55
C VAL A 249 19.13 -22.59 0.06
N GLU A 250 20.04 -23.46 -0.40
CA GLU A 250 20.29 -23.72 -1.83
C GLU A 250 19.09 -24.40 -2.51
#